data_AF-A0A1S6FNE1-F1
#
_entry.id   AF-A0A1S6FNE1-F1
#
_cell.length_a   1.000
_cell.length_b   1.000
_cell.length_c   1.000
_cell.angle_alpha   90.00
_cell.angle_beta   90.00
_cell.angle_gamma   90.00
#
_symmetry.space_group_name_H-M   'P 1'
#
loop_
_entity.id
_entity.type
_entity.pdbx_description
1 polymer ?
#
loop_
_entity_poly.entity_id
_entity_poly.type
_entity_poly.pdbx_seq_one_letter_code
_entity_poly.pdbx_strand_id
1 'polypeptide(L)'
;MTEFTGPATRFSQDAIQKAADEIGCDVAAVKAVIDVESRGGFLSDTRPKILFERHVFSKRTGGRFDQSNPDISSTKPGGYKGGAAEFDRLARAIALDRRAALQSASWGAFQIMGYHHEALGKPDVEDFCRGMCNSEDDHLDAFVRFVKLNRLDDELRRRDWAGFARGYNGPAYLKNRYDTKMAAAYTLHAMSSARADVIERTLKMGDDGEDVERLQEKLGLTADGDFGPNTKAAVIAFQQQHGLTADGIVGAKTRQALGV
;
A
#
# COMPACT_ATOMS: atom_id res chain seq x y z
N MET A 1 -11.18 22.13 -9.76
CA MET A 1 -10.92 21.12 -10.81
C MET A 1 -11.41 19.77 -10.31
N THR A 2 -12.39 19.18 -10.98
CA THR A 2 -12.90 17.81 -10.72
C THR A 2 -12.10 16.74 -11.47
N GLU A 3 -11.07 17.13 -12.21
CA GLU A 3 -10.31 16.24 -13.09
C GLU A 3 -9.52 15.15 -12.34
N PHE A 4 -9.03 15.43 -11.13
CA PHE A 4 -8.18 14.51 -10.37
C PHE A 4 -8.91 13.78 -9.24
N THR A 5 -10.20 13.52 -9.41
CA THR A 5 -10.98 12.70 -8.47
C THR A 5 -11.26 11.33 -9.08
N GLY A 6 -11.40 10.31 -8.24
CA GLY A 6 -11.80 8.97 -8.65
C GLY A 6 -12.37 8.17 -7.48
N PRO A 7 -12.53 6.84 -7.62
CA PRO A 7 -13.10 6.00 -6.57
C PRO A 7 -12.36 6.07 -5.23
N ALA A 8 -11.05 6.34 -5.25
CA ALA A 8 -10.21 6.52 -4.06
C ALA A 8 -10.26 5.32 -3.09
N THR A 9 -10.30 4.10 -3.63
CA THR A 9 -10.33 2.88 -2.81
C THR A 9 -9.01 2.67 -2.07
N ARG A 10 -9.10 2.02 -0.90
CA ARG A 10 -7.95 1.71 -0.06
C ARG A 10 -7.15 0.51 -0.57
N PHE A 11 -5.95 0.32 -0.04
CA PHE A 11 -5.15 -0.89 -0.29
C PHE A 11 -5.97 -2.17 -0.04
N SER A 12 -6.08 -3.02 -1.04
CA SER A 12 -6.66 -4.36 -0.92
C SER A 12 -5.62 -5.38 -0.45
N GLN A 13 -6.08 -6.46 0.18
CA GLN A 13 -5.16 -7.57 0.54
C GLN A 13 -4.57 -8.22 -0.73
N ASP A 14 -5.33 -8.33 -1.81
CA ASP A 14 -4.87 -8.89 -3.09
C ASP A 14 -3.73 -8.06 -3.69
N ALA A 15 -3.83 -6.72 -3.66
CA ALA A 15 -2.76 -5.86 -4.16
C ALA A 15 -1.51 -5.95 -3.29
N ILE A 16 -1.65 -6.08 -1.97
CA ILE A 16 -0.53 -6.27 -1.05
C ILE A 16 0.15 -7.63 -1.30
N GLN A 17 -0.62 -8.70 -1.48
CA GLN A 17 -0.10 -10.02 -1.81
C GLN A 17 0.63 -9.99 -3.16
N LYS A 18 0.00 -9.42 -4.19
CA LYS A 18 0.62 -9.25 -5.50
C LYS A 18 1.93 -8.46 -5.43
N ALA A 19 1.98 -7.38 -4.64
CA ALA A 19 3.19 -6.59 -4.44
C ALA A 19 4.30 -7.43 -3.77
N ALA A 20 3.95 -8.24 -2.78
CA ALA A 20 4.88 -9.15 -2.11
C ALA A 20 5.46 -10.18 -3.08
N ASP A 21 4.60 -10.83 -3.88
CA ASP A 21 5.00 -11.80 -4.90
C ASP A 21 5.90 -11.16 -5.97
N GLU A 22 5.54 -9.96 -6.42
CA GLU A 22 6.28 -9.20 -7.42
C GLU A 22 7.67 -8.77 -6.94
N ILE A 23 7.81 -8.42 -5.67
CA ILE A 23 9.09 -8.12 -5.04
C ILE A 23 9.84 -9.41 -4.71
N GLY A 24 9.14 -10.50 -4.40
CA GLY A 24 9.69 -11.74 -3.88
C GLY A 24 10.01 -11.66 -2.38
N CYS A 25 9.21 -10.91 -1.62
CA CYS A 25 9.30 -10.79 -0.16
C CYS A 25 7.99 -11.21 0.51
N ASP A 26 7.96 -11.24 1.85
CA ASP A 26 6.75 -11.60 2.59
C ASP A 26 5.74 -10.43 2.64
N VAL A 27 4.45 -10.74 2.70
CA VAL A 27 3.36 -9.75 2.88
C VAL A 27 3.62 -8.80 4.06
N ALA A 28 4.19 -9.33 5.15
CA ALA A 28 4.54 -8.53 6.32
C ALA A 28 5.55 -7.41 6.00
N ALA A 29 6.47 -7.62 5.06
CA ALA A 29 7.42 -6.60 4.63
C ALA A 29 6.73 -5.48 3.86
N VAL A 30 5.81 -5.82 2.95
CA VAL A 30 5.03 -4.83 2.21
C VAL A 30 4.14 -4.01 3.16
N LYS A 31 3.44 -4.67 4.09
CA LYS A 31 2.62 -4.00 5.12
C LYS A 31 3.46 -3.07 6.01
N ALA A 32 4.66 -3.50 6.41
CA ALA A 32 5.57 -2.66 7.19
C ALA A 32 5.98 -1.38 6.45
N VAL A 33 6.25 -1.49 5.15
CA VAL A 33 6.56 -0.32 4.33
C VAL A 33 5.35 0.58 4.16
N ILE A 34 4.15 0.03 3.91
CA ILE A 34 2.91 0.81 3.85
C ILE A 34 2.71 1.61 5.14
N ASP A 35 2.83 0.99 6.31
CA ASP A 35 2.61 1.66 7.60
C ASP A 35 3.57 2.82 7.86
N VAL A 36 4.80 2.73 7.34
CA VAL A 36 5.87 3.70 7.61
C VAL A 36 5.95 4.79 6.55
N GLU A 37 5.79 4.42 5.28
CA GLU A 37 5.95 5.31 4.13
C GLU A 37 4.64 5.97 3.68
N SER A 38 3.50 5.42 4.10
CA SER A 38 2.19 5.94 3.72
C SER A 38 1.39 6.42 4.93
N ARG A 39 0.60 7.46 4.70
CA ARG A 39 -0.49 7.88 5.60
C ARG A 39 -1.85 7.85 4.87
N GLY A 40 -1.98 6.92 3.94
CA GLY A 40 -3.01 6.89 2.92
C GLY A 40 -2.72 7.84 1.75
N GLY A 41 -3.27 7.51 0.58
CA GLY A 41 -2.97 8.17 -0.69
C GLY A 41 -3.92 9.30 -1.08
N PHE A 42 -5.04 9.46 -0.39
CA PHE A 42 -6.10 10.40 -0.78
C PHE A 42 -6.36 11.50 0.26
N LEU A 43 -6.81 12.65 -0.22
CA LEU A 43 -7.42 13.71 0.56
C LEU A 43 -8.87 13.34 0.92
N SER A 44 -9.50 14.11 1.81
CA SER A 44 -10.90 13.88 2.21
C SER A 44 -11.91 14.06 1.08
N ASP A 45 -11.52 14.73 0.00
CA ASP A 45 -12.35 14.96 -1.18
C ASP A 45 -11.99 14.04 -2.36
N THR A 46 -11.39 12.88 -2.06
CA THR A 46 -11.03 11.80 -3.00
C THR A 46 -9.90 12.10 -3.99
N ARG A 47 -9.37 13.33 -4.00
CA ARG A 47 -8.17 13.63 -4.81
C ARG A 47 -6.94 12.92 -4.23
N PRO A 48 -6.01 12.41 -5.05
CA PRO A 48 -4.76 11.89 -4.51
C PRO A 48 -3.96 13.01 -3.85
N LYS A 49 -3.21 12.67 -2.80
CA LYS A 49 -2.25 13.57 -2.21
C LYS A 49 -1.18 13.89 -3.25
N ILE A 50 -0.89 15.17 -3.41
CA ILE A 50 0.19 15.64 -4.27
C ILE A 50 1.09 16.63 -3.55
N LEU A 51 2.31 16.77 -4.03
CA LEU A 51 3.15 17.93 -3.75
C LEU A 51 3.70 18.43 -5.09
N PHE A 52 3.43 19.69 -5.43
CA PHE A 52 3.90 20.27 -6.68
C PHE A 52 5.29 20.91 -6.51
N GLU A 53 6.24 20.51 -7.34
CA GLU A 53 7.64 20.92 -7.27
C GLU A 53 7.96 21.97 -8.34
N ARG A 54 7.87 23.26 -7.99
CA ARG A 54 8.16 24.38 -8.90
C ARG A 54 9.54 24.33 -9.55
N HIS A 55 10.51 23.72 -8.87
CA HIS A 55 11.87 23.55 -9.38
C HIS A 55 12.01 22.43 -10.40
N VAL A 56 11.20 21.38 -10.26
CA VAL A 56 11.06 20.35 -11.29
C VAL A 56 10.34 20.94 -12.51
N PHE A 57 9.30 21.77 -12.30
CA PHE A 57 8.59 22.43 -13.38
C PHE A 57 9.47 23.40 -14.18
N SER A 58 10.26 24.23 -13.47
CA SER A 58 11.28 25.10 -14.09
C SER A 58 12.26 24.27 -14.93
N LYS A 59 12.82 23.19 -14.37
CA LYS A 59 13.73 22.30 -15.10
C LYS A 59 13.08 21.70 -16.35
N ARG A 60 11.83 21.25 -16.27
CA ARG A 60 11.09 20.62 -17.39
C ARG A 60 10.67 21.58 -18.49
N THR A 61 10.47 22.84 -18.15
CA THR A 61 10.10 23.90 -19.09
C THR A 61 11.31 24.72 -19.56
N GLY A 62 12.52 24.33 -19.16
CA GLY A 62 13.75 25.07 -19.47
C GLY A 62 13.78 26.48 -18.89
N GLY A 63 13.11 26.70 -17.76
CA GLY A 63 13.01 28.01 -17.09
C GLY A 63 12.11 29.02 -17.80
N ARG A 64 11.36 28.61 -18.84
CA ARG A 64 10.52 29.49 -19.68
C ARG A 64 9.54 30.37 -18.87
N PHE A 65 9.13 29.92 -17.68
CA PHE A 65 8.14 30.60 -16.85
C PHE A 65 8.70 31.20 -15.55
N ASP A 66 10.03 31.16 -15.33
CA ASP A 66 10.63 31.57 -14.06
C ASP A 66 10.43 33.06 -13.74
N GLN A 67 10.47 33.91 -14.77
CA GLN A 67 10.26 35.36 -14.60
C GLN A 67 8.78 35.74 -14.49
N SER A 68 7.92 35.11 -15.29
CA SER A 68 6.49 35.48 -15.36
C SER A 68 5.66 34.82 -14.25
N ASN A 69 6.08 33.68 -13.72
CA ASN A 69 5.35 32.90 -12.72
C ASN A 69 6.28 32.33 -11.62
N PRO A 70 7.04 33.18 -10.88
CA PRO A 70 8.08 32.74 -9.95
C PRO A 70 7.61 31.87 -8.77
N ASP A 71 6.30 31.83 -8.51
CA ASP A 71 5.68 30.98 -7.50
C ASP A 71 5.33 29.57 -8.01
N ILE A 72 5.21 29.42 -9.34
CA ILE A 72 4.93 28.15 -10.04
C ILE A 72 6.18 27.57 -10.71
N SER A 73 7.11 28.43 -11.14
CA SER A 73 8.37 28.04 -11.81
C SER A 73 9.52 28.78 -11.15
N SER A 74 10.48 28.06 -10.57
CA SER A 74 11.68 28.67 -9.98
C SER A 74 12.76 27.61 -9.82
N THR A 75 14.02 27.95 -10.08
CA THR A 75 15.16 27.03 -9.84
C THR A 75 15.31 26.58 -8.37
N LYS A 76 14.67 27.28 -7.42
CA LYS A 76 14.68 26.92 -6.00
C LYS A 76 13.43 26.12 -5.61
N PRO A 77 13.56 25.06 -4.79
CA PRO A 77 12.39 24.35 -4.26
C PRO A 77 11.53 25.25 -3.36
N GLY A 78 10.32 24.80 -3.00
CA GLY A 78 9.41 25.52 -2.11
C GLY A 78 8.13 26.05 -2.76
N GLY A 79 7.49 26.98 -2.05
CA GLY A 79 6.16 27.50 -2.43
C GLY A 79 5.00 26.58 -2.07
N TYR A 80 5.26 25.53 -1.28
CA TYR A 80 4.28 24.55 -0.85
C TYR A 80 3.16 25.19 -0.03
N LYS A 81 1.93 24.81 -0.34
CA LYS A 81 0.68 25.10 0.38
C LYS A 81 0.21 23.88 1.16
N GLY A 82 0.45 22.68 0.62
CA GLY A 82 0.03 21.41 1.22
C GLY A 82 -1.47 21.12 1.03
N GLY A 83 -1.82 19.84 1.13
CA GLY A 83 -3.20 19.37 1.03
C GLY A 83 -3.88 19.77 -0.28
N ALA A 84 -5.17 20.09 -0.20
CA ALA A 84 -6.01 20.48 -1.32
C ALA A 84 -5.47 21.70 -2.13
N ALA A 85 -4.76 22.61 -1.47
CA ALA A 85 -4.25 23.84 -2.08
C ALA A 85 -3.05 23.59 -3.03
N GLU A 86 -2.42 22.41 -2.99
CA GLU A 86 -1.43 22.05 -4.01
C GLU A 86 -2.07 21.93 -5.41
N PHE A 87 -3.35 21.56 -5.49
CA PHE A 87 -4.04 21.48 -6.77
C PHE A 87 -4.27 22.86 -7.41
N ASP A 88 -4.34 23.94 -6.63
CA ASP A 88 -4.43 25.29 -7.19
C ASP A 88 -3.11 25.69 -7.87
N ARG A 89 -1.97 25.26 -7.30
CA ARG A 89 -0.65 25.42 -7.91
C ARG A 89 -0.52 24.56 -9.16
N LEU A 90 -0.92 23.30 -9.08
CA LEU A 90 -0.90 22.38 -10.22
C LEU A 90 -1.79 22.89 -11.36
N ALA A 91 -2.99 23.39 -11.08
CA ALA A 91 -3.89 23.97 -12.07
C ALA A 91 -3.25 25.13 -12.83
N ARG A 92 -2.57 26.03 -12.11
CA ARG A 92 -1.84 27.15 -12.72
C ARG A 92 -0.66 26.68 -13.55
N ALA A 93 0.06 25.65 -13.12
CA ALA A 93 1.12 25.04 -13.91
C ALA A 93 0.58 24.35 -15.18
N ILE A 94 -0.56 23.65 -15.08
CA ILE A 94 -1.23 23.00 -16.22
C ILE A 94 -1.61 24.00 -17.30
N ALA A 95 -2.10 25.18 -16.90
CA ALA A 95 -2.42 26.27 -17.82
C ALA A 95 -1.20 26.80 -18.59
N LEU A 96 0.02 26.62 -18.06
CA LEU A 96 1.27 27.03 -18.69
C LEU A 96 1.88 25.90 -19.55
N ASP A 97 1.95 24.69 -19.01
CA ASP A 97 2.46 23.50 -19.68
C ASP A 97 1.96 22.23 -18.96
N ARG A 98 0.91 21.62 -19.49
CA ARG A 98 0.23 20.48 -18.86
C ARG A 98 1.14 19.28 -18.63
N ARG A 99 1.88 18.82 -19.65
CA ARG A 99 2.75 17.66 -19.52
C ARG A 99 3.84 17.92 -18.48
N ALA A 100 4.50 19.07 -18.54
CA ALA A 100 5.53 19.42 -17.54
C ALA A 100 4.94 19.54 -16.13
N ALA A 101 3.73 20.07 -15.99
CA ALA A 101 3.07 20.25 -14.70
C ALA A 101 2.81 18.92 -14.00
N LEU A 102 2.17 17.97 -14.71
CA LEU A 102 1.87 16.64 -14.16
C LEU A 102 3.14 15.86 -13.81
N GLN A 103 4.18 15.98 -14.64
CA GLN A 103 5.49 15.40 -14.38
C GLN A 103 6.20 16.03 -13.16
N SER A 104 5.82 17.23 -12.76
CA SER A 104 6.45 18.01 -11.68
C SER A 104 5.73 17.89 -10.34
N ALA A 105 4.75 17.01 -10.22
CA ALA A 105 4.15 16.68 -8.93
C ALA A 105 4.52 15.27 -8.48
N SER A 106 4.66 15.07 -7.17
CA SER A 106 4.59 13.75 -6.54
C SER A 106 3.13 13.37 -6.35
N TRP A 107 2.82 12.07 -6.39
CA TRP A 107 1.45 11.58 -6.35
C TRP A 107 1.28 10.42 -5.36
N GLY A 108 0.10 10.41 -4.73
CA GLY A 108 -0.43 9.28 -3.97
C GLY A 108 0.31 8.98 -2.69
N ALA A 109 0.06 7.76 -2.20
CA ALA A 109 0.45 7.28 -0.87
C ALA A 109 1.97 7.31 -0.65
N PHE A 110 2.74 7.05 -1.71
CA PHE A 110 4.19 6.91 -1.70
C PHE A 110 4.93 8.10 -2.30
N GLN A 111 4.20 9.15 -2.70
CA GLN A 111 4.78 10.40 -3.25
C GLN A 111 5.71 10.16 -4.46
N ILE A 112 5.34 9.26 -5.36
CA ILE A 112 6.10 8.98 -6.57
C ILE A 112 5.96 10.14 -7.56
N MET A 113 7.08 10.65 -8.07
CA MET A 113 7.07 11.77 -9.01
C MET A 113 6.51 11.37 -10.37
N GLY A 114 5.59 12.18 -10.92
CA GLY A 114 4.93 11.92 -12.19
C GLY A 114 5.90 11.82 -13.38
N TYR A 115 7.10 12.39 -13.26
CA TYR A 115 8.11 12.22 -14.29
C TYR A 115 8.65 10.80 -14.43
N HIS A 116 8.43 9.91 -13.46
CA HIS A 116 8.81 8.51 -13.58
C HIS A 116 7.86 7.70 -14.46
N HIS A 117 6.69 8.24 -14.87
CA HIS A 117 5.66 7.49 -15.61
C HIS A 117 6.20 6.55 -16.71
N GLU A 118 7.04 7.05 -17.63
CA GLU A 118 7.65 6.26 -18.70
C GLU A 118 8.52 5.12 -18.14
N ALA A 119 9.38 5.39 -17.17
CA ALA A 119 10.23 4.38 -16.53
C ALA A 119 9.45 3.36 -15.68
N LEU A 120 8.23 3.73 -15.25
CA LEU A 120 7.29 2.83 -14.59
C LEU A 120 6.38 2.10 -15.59
N GLY A 121 6.59 2.28 -16.91
CA GLY A 121 5.86 1.61 -17.97
C GLY A 121 4.44 2.12 -18.18
N LYS A 122 4.14 3.36 -17.76
CA LYS A 122 2.88 4.03 -18.12
C LYS A 122 3.03 4.70 -19.50
N PRO A 123 1.98 4.66 -20.36
CA PRO A 123 2.05 5.21 -21.72
C PRO A 123 2.40 6.70 -21.76
N ASP A 124 1.81 7.47 -20.85
CA ASP A 124 2.09 8.87 -20.63
C ASP A 124 1.84 9.27 -19.17
N VAL A 125 2.06 10.55 -18.86
CA VAL A 125 1.86 11.07 -17.50
C VAL A 125 0.39 11.20 -17.13
N GLU A 126 -0.52 11.31 -18.11
CA GLU A 126 -1.96 11.37 -17.86
C GLU A 126 -2.44 10.01 -17.35
N ASP A 127 -2.02 8.92 -17.97
CA ASP A 127 -2.35 7.57 -17.53
C ASP A 127 -1.75 7.23 -16.16
N PHE A 128 -0.54 7.73 -15.87
CA PHE A 128 0.00 7.66 -14.51
C PHE A 128 -0.91 8.39 -13.53
N CYS A 129 -1.25 9.66 -13.79
CA CYS A 129 -2.13 10.46 -12.92
C CYS A 129 -3.52 9.84 -12.76
N ARG A 130 -4.08 9.22 -13.81
CA ARG A 130 -5.36 8.53 -13.77
C ARG A 130 -5.34 7.34 -12.80
N GLY A 131 -4.30 6.51 -12.85
CA GLY A 131 -4.09 5.45 -11.87
C GLY A 131 -3.98 6.02 -10.45
N MET A 132 -3.25 7.12 -10.28
CA MET A 132 -3.15 7.78 -8.97
C MET A 132 -4.50 8.33 -8.48
N CYS A 133 -5.44 8.67 -9.34
CA CYS A 133 -6.79 9.08 -8.94
C CYS A 133 -7.71 7.89 -8.64
N ASN A 134 -7.37 6.69 -9.08
CA ASN A 134 -8.25 5.54 -9.05
C ASN A 134 -8.25 4.84 -7.68
N SER A 135 -7.09 4.33 -7.23
CA SER A 135 -6.99 3.53 -6.01
C SER A 135 -5.61 3.59 -5.35
N GLU A 136 -5.55 3.25 -4.06
CA GLU A 136 -4.28 3.01 -3.36
C GLU A 136 -3.58 1.75 -3.91
N ASP A 137 -4.29 0.80 -4.52
CA ASP A 137 -3.71 -0.34 -5.23
C ASP A 137 -2.86 0.12 -6.43
N ASP A 138 -3.34 1.11 -7.19
CA ASP A 138 -2.56 1.73 -8.27
C ASP A 138 -1.35 2.50 -7.72
N HIS A 139 -1.46 3.10 -6.52
CA HIS A 139 -0.31 3.73 -5.85
C HIS A 139 0.74 2.68 -5.49
N LEU A 140 0.30 1.50 -5.03
CA LEU A 140 1.18 0.39 -4.68
C LEU A 140 1.86 -0.21 -5.92
N ASP A 141 1.16 -0.38 -7.04
CA ASP A 141 1.76 -0.79 -8.33
C ASP A 141 2.88 0.18 -8.75
N ALA A 142 2.62 1.49 -8.70
CA ALA A 142 3.64 2.50 -9.01
C ALA A 142 4.84 2.43 -8.05
N PHE A 143 4.59 2.23 -6.77
CA PHE A 143 5.63 2.07 -5.75
C PHE A 143 6.50 0.82 -5.99
N VAL A 144 5.89 -0.34 -6.25
CA VAL A 144 6.63 -1.59 -6.53
C VAL A 144 7.53 -1.43 -7.76
N ARG A 145 7.01 -0.82 -8.82
CA ARG A 145 7.79 -0.52 -10.03
C ARG A 145 8.94 0.44 -9.73
N PHE A 146 8.71 1.45 -8.89
CA PHE A 146 9.75 2.39 -8.47
C PHE A 146 10.84 1.72 -7.62
N VAL A 147 10.45 0.85 -6.69
CA VAL A 147 11.38 0.04 -5.88
C VAL A 147 12.29 -0.80 -6.78
N LYS A 148 11.73 -1.50 -7.77
CA LYS A 148 12.48 -2.30 -8.75
C LYS A 148 13.39 -1.43 -9.62
N LEU A 149 12.88 -0.29 -10.11
CA LEU A 149 13.64 0.67 -10.93
C LEU A 149 14.91 1.15 -10.20
N ASN A 150 14.81 1.36 -8.88
CA ASN A 150 15.91 1.83 -8.05
C ASN A 150 16.71 0.71 -7.38
N ARG A 151 16.42 -0.55 -7.69
CA ARG A 151 17.08 -1.74 -7.12
C ARG A 151 17.04 -1.73 -5.58
N LEU A 152 15.87 -1.44 -5.02
CA LEU A 152 15.61 -1.50 -3.58
C LEU A 152 14.83 -2.77 -3.20
N ASP A 153 14.43 -3.56 -4.19
CA ASP A 153 13.69 -4.80 -4.01
C ASP A 153 14.50 -5.86 -3.25
N ASP A 154 15.80 -5.95 -3.49
CA ASP A 154 16.67 -6.89 -2.80
C ASP A 154 16.85 -6.56 -1.31
N GLU A 155 16.74 -5.29 -0.93
CA GLU A 155 16.77 -4.87 0.48
C GLU A 155 15.49 -5.28 1.20
N LEU A 156 14.33 -5.20 0.54
CA LEU A 156 13.08 -5.74 1.09
C LEU A 156 13.11 -7.27 1.21
N ARG A 157 13.66 -7.98 0.21
CA ARG A 157 13.84 -9.45 0.27
C ARG A 157 14.72 -9.88 1.44
N ARG A 158 15.82 -9.16 1.66
CA ARG A 158 16.79 -9.45 2.74
C ARG A 158 16.42 -8.79 4.07
N ARG A 159 15.33 -8.02 4.11
CA ARG A 159 14.86 -7.26 5.27
C ARG A 159 15.93 -6.29 5.80
N ASP A 160 16.74 -5.74 4.91
CA ASP A 160 17.67 -4.67 5.21
C ASP A 160 16.93 -3.33 5.27
N TRP A 161 16.29 -3.07 6.41
CA TRP A 161 15.51 -1.85 6.64
C TRP A 161 16.35 -0.58 6.58
N ALA A 162 17.62 -0.65 6.97
CA ALA A 162 18.53 0.50 6.91
C ALA A 162 18.93 0.81 5.47
N GLY A 163 19.29 -0.23 4.69
CA GLY A 163 19.57 -0.12 3.26
C GLY A 163 18.37 0.42 2.49
N PHE A 164 17.20 -0.19 2.70
CA PHE A 164 15.95 0.26 2.08
C PHE A 164 15.61 1.71 2.45
N ALA A 165 15.60 2.05 3.74
CA ALA A 165 15.26 3.39 4.19
C ALA A 165 16.24 4.45 3.67
N ARG A 166 17.53 4.13 3.62
CA ARG A 166 18.55 5.04 3.04
C ARG A 166 18.33 5.25 1.54
N GLY A 167 18.03 4.19 0.80
CA GLY A 167 17.79 4.25 -0.64
C GLY A 167 16.52 5.01 -1.00
N TYR A 168 15.44 4.79 -0.22
CA TYR A 168 14.13 5.38 -0.48
C TYR A 168 13.99 6.81 0.09
N ASN A 169 14.35 7.02 1.35
CA ASN A 169 14.18 8.30 2.05
C ASN A 169 15.42 9.21 1.98
N GLY A 170 16.54 8.68 1.47
CA GLY A 170 17.81 9.38 1.40
C GLY A 170 18.68 9.28 2.67
N PRO A 171 19.87 9.92 2.66
CA PRO A 171 20.89 9.74 3.70
C PRO A 171 20.47 10.23 5.10
N ALA A 172 19.45 11.08 5.19
CA ALA A 172 18.93 11.59 6.45
C ALA A 172 17.89 10.67 7.12
N TYR A 173 17.66 9.45 6.60
CA TYR A 173 16.61 8.55 7.08
C TYR A 173 16.64 8.29 8.60
N LEU A 174 17.84 8.22 9.20
CA LEU A 174 18.03 8.01 10.64
C LEU A 174 17.38 9.09 11.49
N LYS A 175 17.31 10.34 11.02
CA LYS A 175 16.67 11.45 11.75
C LYS A 175 15.19 11.17 12.04
N ASN A 176 14.52 10.50 11.10
CA ASN A 176 13.10 10.15 11.18
C ASN A 176 12.89 8.69 11.62
N ARG A 177 13.97 7.95 11.88
CA ARG A 177 13.98 6.56 12.36
C ARG A 177 13.22 5.59 11.44
N TYR A 178 13.25 5.83 10.13
CA TYR A 178 12.51 5.03 9.14
C TYR A 178 12.81 3.54 9.24
N ASP A 179 14.09 3.20 9.32
CA ASP A 179 14.61 1.84 9.50
C ASP A 179 14.00 1.12 10.71
N THR A 180 14.13 1.71 11.91
CA THR A 180 13.64 1.09 13.15
C THR A 180 12.11 0.99 13.18
N LYS A 181 11.41 1.96 12.56
CA LYS A 181 9.95 1.90 12.41
C LYS A 181 9.52 0.77 11.49
N MET A 182 10.21 0.58 10.35
CA MET A 182 9.92 -0.53 9.44
C MET A 182 10.19 -1.87 10.10
N ALA A 183 11.33 -2.01 10.81
CA ALA A 183 11.65 -3.23 11.53
C ALA A 183 10.60 -3.58 12.59
N ALA A 184 10.12 -2.57 13.34
CA ALA A 184 9.07 -2.76 14.32
C ALA A 184 7.72 -3.12 13.68
N ALA A 185 7.32 -2.41 12.62
CA ALA A 185 6.09 -2.70 11.88
C ALA A 185 6.12 -4.10 11.26
N TYR A 186 7.26 -4.49 10.67
CA TYR A 186 7.46 -5.84 10.14
C TYR A 186 7.28 -6.90 11.23
N THR A 187 7.86 -6.69 12.40
CA THR A 187 7.72 -7.62 13.52
C THR A 187 6.24 -7.79 13.91
N LEU A 188 5.49 -6.69 13.99
CA LEU A 188 4.05 -6.74 14.28
C LEU A 188 3.29 -7.50 13.19
N HIS A 189 3.51 -7.21 11.91
CA HIS A 189 2.82 -7.90 10.82
C HIS A 189 3.22 -9.37 10.68
N ALA A 190 4.49 -9.70 10.88
CA ALA A 190 4.96 -11.09 10.83
C ALA A 190 4.38 -11.91 11.99
N MET A 191 4.30 -11.33 13.19
CA MET A 191 3.64 -11.97 14.33
C MET A 191 2.13 -12.06 14.14
N SER A 192 1.48 -11.02 13.59
CA SER A 192 0.05 -11.05 13.28
C SER A 192 -0.26 -12.03 12.17
N SER A 193 0.60 -12.20 11.17
CA SER A 193 0.44 -13.24 10.14
C SER A 193 0.62 -14.65 10.72
N ALA A 194 1.50 -14.81 11.71
CA ALA A 194 1.72 -16.07 12.41
C ALA A 194 0.69 -16.36 13.52
N ARG A 195 -0.07 -15.35 13.98
CA ARG A 195 -1.24 -15.48 14.89
C ARG A 195 -2.56 -15.58 14.14
N ALA A 196 -2.66 -14.92 13.00
CA ALA A 196 -3.33 -15.53 11.88
C ALA A 196 -2.70 -16.92 11.64
N ASP A 197 -3.16 -17.81 10.81
CA ASP A 197 -2.76 -19.22 10.79
C ASP A 197 -2.95 -20.03 12.09
N VAL A 198 -2.99 -19.45 13.30
CA VAL A 198 -3.12 -20.19 14.57
C VAL A 198 -4.41 -19.83 15.30
N ILE A 199 -5.31 -20.79 15.43
CA ILE A 199 -6.49 -20.71 16.29
C ILE A 199 -6.07 -21.24 17.67
N GLU A 200 -5.78 -20.39 18.65
CA GLU A 200 -5.39 -20.90 19.98
C GLU A 200 -6.60 -21.33 20.83
N ARG A 201 -7.73 -20.62 20.69
CA ARG A 201 -8.95 -20.89 21.47
C ARG A 201 -9.75 -22.06 20.90
N THR A 202 -10.49 -22.74 21.77
CA THR A 202 -11.47 -23.74 21.33
C THR A 202 -12.67 -23.03 20.74
N LEU A 203 -12.98 -23.31 19.47
CA LEU A 203 -14.16 -22.76 18.80
C LEU A 203 -15.34 -23.72 18.85
N LYS A 204 -16.54 -23.18 18.98
CA LYS A 204 -17.81 -23.92 18.99
C LYS A 204 -18.94 -23.05 18.46
N MET A 205 -20.09 -23.69 18.22
CA MET A 205 -21.30 -22.99 17.77
C MET A 205 -21.66 -21.82 18.69
N GLY A 206 -21.91 -20.66 18.07
CA GLY A 206 -22.21 -19.40 18.73
C GLY A 206 -21.00 -18.50 18.98
N ASP A 207 -19.77 -18.97 18.72
CA ASP A 207 -18.59 -18.10 18.70
C ASP A 207 -18.56 -17.25 17.42
N ASP A 208 -17.95 -16.07 17.49
CA ASP A 208 -17.73 -15.18 16.34
C ASP A 208 -16.29 -14.61 16.28
N GLY A 209 -15.94 -13.94 15.17
CA GLY A 209 -14.71 -13.17 14.99
C GLY A 209 -13.65 -13.80 14.08
N GLU A 210 -12.45 -13.19 14.01
CA GLU A 210 -11.38 -13.54 13.05
C GLU A 210 -10.93 -15.02 13.09
N ASP A 211 -10.96 -15.66 14.27
CA ASP A 211 -10.65 -17.10 14.39
C ASP A 211 -11.70 -17.99 13.69
N VAL A 212 -12.96 -17.55 13.67
CA VAL A 212 -14.05 -18.26 13.01
C VAL A 212 -13.98 -18.04 11.50
N GLU A 213 -13.66 -16.83 11.05
CA GLU A 213 -13.38 -16.55 9.63
C GLU A 213 -12.27 -17.47 9.11
N ARG A 214 -11.16 -17.58 9.85
CA ARG A 214 -10.04 -18.47 9.52
C ARG A 214 -10.44 -19.94 9.47
N LEU A 215 -11.24 -20.40 10.43
CA LEU A 215 -11.78 -21.75 10.44
C LEU A 215 -12.61 -22.01 9.18
N GLN A 216 -13.50 -21.07 8.83
CA GLN A 216 -14.36 -21.16 7.67
C GLN A 216 -13.54 -21.21 6.37
N GLU A 217 -12.51 -20.38 6.23
CA GLU A 217 -11.58 -20.44 5.11
C GLU A 217 -10.90 -21.81 4.99
N LYS A 218 -10.40 -22.39 6.09
CA LYS A 218 -9.78 -23.73 6.07
C LYS A 218 -10.77 -24.85 5.75
N LEU A 219 -12.03 -24.68 6.10
CA LEU A 219 -13.09 -25.63 5.75
C LEU A 219 -13.66 -25.39 4.34
N GLY A 220 -13.16 -24.39 3.59
CA GLY A 220 -13.64 -24.05 2.25
C GLY A 220 -15.05 -23.43 2.25
N LEU A 221 -15.44 -22.77 3.33
CA LEU A 221 -16.71 -22.05 3.47
C LEU A 221 -16.53 -20.57 3.13
N THR A 222 -17.65 -19.88 2.86
CA THR A 222 -17.68 -18.42 2.92
C THR A 222 -17.39 -17.98 4.36
N ALA A 223 -16.36 -17.18 4.55
CA ALA A 223 -16.00 -16.63 5.86
C ALA A 223 -16.89 -15.42 6.18
N ASP A 224 -17.90 -15.63 7.02
CA ASP A 224 -18.75 -14.57 7.57
C ASP A 224 -18.40 -14.23 9.03
N GLY A 225 -17.49 -15.00 9.62
CA GLY A 225 -17.02 -14.83 11.00
C GLY A 225 -17.97 -15.36 12.05
N ASP A 226 -19.08 -16.00 11.66
CA ASP A 226 -20.08 -16.53 12.57
C ASP A 226 -20.04 -18.06 12.62
N PHE A 227 -19.85 -18.63 13.82
CA PHE A 227 -19.86 -20.08 13.99
C PHE A 227 -21.30 -20.57 14.11
N GLY A 228 -22.01 -20.50 12.99
CA GLY A 228 -23.38 -20.95 12.83
C GLY A 228 -23.53 -22.44 12.55
N PRO A 229 -24.76 -22.90 12.27
CA PRO A 229 -25.06 -24.31 11.97
C PRO A 229 -24.25 -24.87 10.79
N ASN A 230 -23.97 -24.04 9.77
CA ASN A 230 -23.17 -24.45 8.60
C ASN A 230 -21.72 -24.73 8.98
N THR A 231 -21.08 -23.83 9.75
CA THR A 231 -19.72 -24.00 10.27
C THR A 231 -19.64 -25.26 11.14
N LYS A 232 -20.62 -25.49 12.02
CA LYS A 232 -20.68 -26.70 12.86
C LYS A 232 -20.78 -27.98 12.03
N ALA A 233 -21.64 -28.00 11.02
CA ALA A 233 -21.79 -29.17 10.15
C ALA A 233 -20.48 -29.49 9.40
N ALA A 234 -19.79 -28.46 8.90
CA ALA A 234 -18.49 -28.62 8.24
C ALA A 234 -17.40 -29.14 9.19
N VAL A 235 -17.35 -28.65 10.43
CA VAL A 235 -16.41 -29.18 11.46
C VAL A 235 -16.70 -30.65 11.75
N ILE A 236 -17.96 -31.03 11.93
CA ILE A 236 -18.34 -32.44 12.16
C ILE A 236 -17.91 -33.32 10.98
N ALA A 237 -18.16 -32.89 9.75
CA ALA A 237 -17.76 -33.62 8.55
C ALA A 237 -16.24 -33.79 8.47
N PHE A 238 -15.49 -32.71 8.74
CA PHE A 238 -14.03 -32.75 8.79
C PHE A 238 -13.52 -33.72 9.86
N GLN A 239 -14.08 -33.68 11.07
CA GLN A 239 -13.72 -34.57 12.17
C GLN A 239 -13.96 -36.04 11.81
N GLN A 240 -15.11 -36.36 11.20
CA GLN A 240 -15.43 -37.72 10.73
C GLN A 240 -14.42 -38.20 9.69
N GLN A 241 -14.08 -37.34 8.72
CA GLN A 241 -13.13 -37.67 7.66
C GLN A 241 -11.71 -37.96 8.21
N HIS A 242 -11.33 -37.31 9.32
CA HIS A 242 -10.02 -37.45 9.94
C HIS A 242 -10.00 -38.40 11.14
N GLY A 243 -11.07 -39.16 11.37
CA GLY A 243 -11.14 -40.14 12.47
C GLY A 243 -11.12 -39.52 13.87
N LEU A 244 -11.56 -38.28 14.00
CA LEU A 244 -11.69 -37.55 15.26
C LEU A 244 -13.10 -37.72 15.85
N THR A 245 -13.25 -37.38 17.13
CA THR A 245 -14.59 -37.28 17.75
C THR A 245 -15.39 -36.19 17.03
N ALA A 246 -16.52 -36.56 16.45
CA ALA A 246 -17.37 -35.67 15.64
C ALA A 246 -18.33 -34.83 16.51
N ASP A 247 -17.78 -34.04 17.43
CA ASP A 247 -18.52 -33.22 18.40
C ASP A 247 -18.86 -31.80 17.89
N GLY A 248 -18.31 -31.40 16.75
CA GLY A 248 -18.47 -30.06 16.18
C GLY A 248 -17.71 -28.97 16.95
N ILE A 249 -16.73 -29.36 17.77
CA ILE A 249 -15.89 -28.47 18.56
C ILE A 249 -14.46 -28.49 18.01
N VAL A 250 -13.92 -27.30 17.75
CA VAL A 250 -12.56 -27.12 17.24
C VAL A 250 -11.57 -27.02 18.40
N GLY A 251 -11.42 -28.14 19.12
CA GLY A 251 -10.40 -28.31 20.16
C GLY A 251 -9.02 -28.65 19.59
N ALA A 252 -8.02 -28.83 20.47
CA ALA A 252 -6.61 -28.98 20.07
C ALA A 252 -6.34 -30.06 19.01
N LYS A 253 -7.03 -31.22 19.07
CA LYS A 253 -6.90 -32.28 18.06
C LYS A 253 -7.46 -31.89 16.70
N THR A 254 -8.62 -31.24 16.68
CA THR A 254 -9.25 -30.74 15.44
C THR A 254 -8.35 -29.68 14.79
N ARG A 255 -7.78 -28.78 15.60
CA ARG A 255 -6.84 -27.74 15.13
C ARG A 255 -5.56 -28.31 14.54
N GLN A 256 -4.95 -29.25 15.25
CA GLN A 256 -3.77 -29.96 14.75
C GLN A 256 -4.05 -30.66 13.40
N ALA A 257 -5.24 -31.25 13.22
CA ALA A 257 -5.61 -31.88 11.96
C ALA A 257 -5.91 -30.86 10.85
N LEU A 258 -6.46 -29.68 11.17
CA LEU A 258 -6.70 -28.59 10.24
C LEU A 258 -5.41 -27.84 9.83
N GLY A 259 -4.33 -27.99 10.61
CA GLY A 259 -3.11 -27.20 10.44
C GLY A 259 -3.31 -25.74 10.85
N VAL A 260 -4.11 -25.51 11.90
CA VAL A 260 -4.38 -24.21 12.54
C VAL A 260 -4.16 -24.27 14.05
#